data_AF-R5AW07-F1
#
_entry.id   AF-R5AW07-F1
#
_cell.length_a   1.000
_cell.length_b   1.000
_cell.length_c   1.000
_cell.angle_alpha   90.00
_cell.angle_beta   90.00
_cell.angle_gamma   90.00
#
_symmetry.space_group_name_H-M   'P 1'
#
loop_
_entity.id
_entity.type
_entity.pdbx_description
1 polymer ?
#
loop_
_entity_poly.entity_id
_entity_poly.type
_entity_poly.pdbx_seq_one_letter_code
_entity_poly.pdbx_strand_id
1 'polypeptide(L)'
;MPEIIKSTGDYKKLLSYQKTDVIYQITFFFCHNFLDIGDRIVDQMIQAARSGKQNIIEGCAASATSSKTELRLLNVAKASLKELLEDYEDYLKTRGHRQWQQGSPEFEAMRRLGATRNDATYFMGLVASRPPETIANMAIILLNQADYLLFRQLKKAE
;
A
#
# COMPACT_ATOMS: atom_id res chain seq x y z
N MET A 1 -27.01 -0.44 30.16
CA MET A 1 -25.82 -1.30 30.34
C MET A 1 -24.63 -0.53 29.82
N PRO A 2 -23.55 -0.35 30.60
CA PRO A 2 -22.36 0.33 30.12
C PRO A 2 -21.68 -0.53 29.04
N GLU A 3 -21.12 0.10 28.02
CA GLU A 3 -20.52 -0.56 26.85
C GLU A 3 -19.46 -1.60 27.28
N ILE A 4 -19.71 -2.87 26.97
CA ILE A 4 -18.87 -4.01 27.35
C ILE A 4 -17.58 -4.07 26.50
N ILE A 5 -17.46 -3.26 25.44
CA ILE A 5 -16.35 -3.31 24.49
C ILE A 5 -15.80 -1.90 24.33
N LYS A 6 -14.54 -1.68 24.71
CA LYS A 6 -13.79 -0.48 24.27
C LYS A 6 -13.91 -0.41 22.76
N SER A 7 -14.44 0.69 22.22
CA SER A 7 -14.43 1.03 20.81
C SER A 7 -13.08 0.65 20.18
N THR A 8 -12.99 -0.51 19.54
CA THR A 8 -11.85 -0.85 18.70
C THR A 8 -11.80 0.20 17.61
N GLY A 9 -10.62 0.74 17.33
CA GLY A 9 -10.48 1.77 16.31
C GLY A 9 -11.09 1.28 14.99
N ASP A 10 -11.93 2.11 14.36
CA ASP A 10 -12.45 1.81 13.03
C ASP A 10 -11.30 1.94 12.02
N TYR A 11 -10.61 0.81 11.77
CA TYR A 11 -9.45 0.76 10.87
C TYR A 11 -9.76 1.32 9.48
N LYS A 12 -11.04 1.32 9.05
CA LYS A 12 -11.46 1.88 7.76
C LYS A 12 -11.27 3.39 7.68
N LYS A 13 -11.15 4.08 8.83
CA LYS A 13 -10.84 5.51 8.91
C LYS A 13 -9.35 5.81 8.89
N LEU A 14 -8.48 4.81 9.04
CA LEU A 14 -7.03 5.01 8.99
C LEU A 14 -6.61 5.31 7.55
N LEU A 15 -5.90 6.42 7.35
CA LEU A 15 -5.34 6.79 6.05
C LEU A 15 -4.35 5.73 5.55
N SER A 16 -3.58 5.12 6.45
CA SER A 16 -2.67 4.00 6.16
C SER A 16 -3.44 2.81 5.58
N TYR A 17 -4.53 2.39 6.22
CA TYR A 17 -5.40 1.33 5.71
C TYR A 17 -5.97 1.67 4.34
N GLN A 18 -6.63 2.82 4.20
CA GLN A 18 -7.25 3.22 2.92
C GLN A 18 -6.23 3.25 1.78
N LYS A 19 -5.03 3.79 2.04
CA LYS A 19 -3.93 3.81 1.06
C LYS A 19 -3.47 2.40 0.69
N THR A 20 -3.28 1.51 1.67
CA THR A 20 -2.88 0.12 1.39
C THR A 20 -3.96 -0.70 0.71
N ASP A 21 -5.24 -0.38 0.90
CA ASP A 21 -6.33 -1.01 0.16
C ASP A 21 -6.32 -0.64 -1.32
N VAL A 22 -6.10 0.65 -1.63
CA VAL A 22 -5.86 1.10 -3.02
C VAL A 22 -4.67 0.33 -3.62
N ILE A 23 -3.54 0.28 -2.92
CA ILE A 23 -2.34 -0.42 -3.40
C ILE A 23 -2.65 -1.90 -3.67
N TYR A 24 -3.34 -2.58 -2.76
CA TYR A 24 -3.72 -3.98 -2.94
C TYR A 24 -4.55 -4.20 -4.21
N GLN A 25 -5.55 -3.35 -4.48
CA GLN A 25 -6.37 -3.48 -5.69
C GLN A 25 -5.58 -3.20 -6.97
N ILE A 26 -4.70 -2.19 -6.95
CA ILE A 26 -3.78 -1.90 -8.06
C ILE A 26 -2.85 -3.09 -8.30
N THR A 27 -2.24 -3.65 -7.26
CA THR A 27 -1.33 -4.80 -7.37
C THR A 27 -2.03 -6.03 -7.89
N PHE A 28 -3.21 -6.35 -7.37
CA PHE A 28 -4.00 -7.47 -7.87
C PHE A 28 -4.29 -7.31 -9.37
N PHE A 29 -4.77 -6.14 -9.80
CA PHE A 29 -5.01 -5.86 -11.22
C PHE A 29 -3.73 -5.94 -12.06
N PHE A 30 -2.66 -5.30 -11.60
CA PHE A 30 -1.39 -5.24 -12.31
C PHE A 30 -0.84 -6.65 -12.57
N CYS A 31 -0.77 -7.49 -11.53
CA CYS A 31 -0.23 -8.83 -11.65
C CYS A 31 -1.08 -9.71 -12.58
N HIS A 32 -2.42 -9.64 -12.49
CA HIS A 32 -3.29 -10.48 -13.33
C HIS A 32 -3.33 -10.06 -14.81
N ASN A 33 -2.98 -8.81 -15.13
CA ASN A 33 -3.09 -8.29 -16.50
C ASN A 33 -1.73 -8.18 -17.22
N PHE A 34 -0.62 -8.04 -16.49
CA PHE A 34 0.67 -7.70 -17.08
C PHE A 34 1.82 -8.62 -16.67
N LEU A 35 1.58 -9.59 -15.79
CA LEU A 35 2.56 -10.62 -15.44
C LEU A 35 2.03 -11.98 -15.88
N ASP A 36 2.95 -12.89 -16.18
CA ASP A 36 2.60 -14.23 -16.67
C ASP A 36 1.99 -15.07 -15.54
N ILE A 37 0.82 -15.65 -15.80
CA ILE A 37 0.10 -16.48 -14.85
C ILE A 37 0.93 -17.73 -14.54
N GLY A 38 1.26 -17.93 -13.26
CA GLY A 38 2.08 -19.04 -12.78
C GLY A 38 3.53 -18.66 -12.42
N ASP A 39 3.94 -17.41 -12.66
CA ASP A 39 5.19 -16.90 -12.10
C ASP A 39 5.03 -16.68 -10.58
N ARG A 40 5.98 -17.21 -9.81
CA ARG A 40 6.06 -17.06 -8.36
C ARG A 40 6.03 -15.59 -7.93
N ILE A 41 6.49 -14.69 -8.79
CA ILE A 41 6.50 -13.24 -8.52
C ILE A 41 5.07 -12.69 -8.36
N VAL A 42 4.07 -13.24 -9.07
CA VAL A 42 2.66 -12.82 -8.96
C VAL A 42 2.14 -13.06 -7.55
N ASP A 43 2.35 -14.27 -7.03
CA ASP A 43 1.91 -14.66 -5.69
C ASP A 43 2.63 -13.83 -4.62
N GLN A 44 3.93 -13.56 -4.81
CA GLN A 44 4.74 -12.76 -3.89
C GLN A 44 4.22 -11.32 -3.80
N MET A 45 4.04 -10.64 -4.93
CA MET A 45 3.54 -9.26 -4.95
C MET A 45 2.15 -9.15 -4.34
N ILE A 46 1.22 -10.03 -4.73
CA ILE A 46 -0.16 -10.01 -4.20
C ILE A 46 -0.14 -10.26 -2.69
N GLN A 47 0.67 -11.21 -2.23
CA GLN A 47 0.74 -11.52 -0.80
C GLN A 47 1.43 -10.43 0.01
N ALA A 48 2.46 -9.77 -0.52
CA ALA A 48 3.09 -8.62 0.11
C ALA A 48 2.07 -7.47 0.29
N ALA A 49 1.30 -7.17 -0.76
CA ALA A 49 0.23 -6.16 -0.72
C ALA A 49 -0.86 -6.53 0.32
N ARG A 50 -1.28 -7.80 0.32
CA ARG A 50 -2.30 -8.30 1.25
C ARG A 50 -1.80 -8.27 2.70
N SER A 51 -0.57 -8.73 2.94
CA SER A 51 0.09 -8.74 4.26
C SER A 51 0.19 -7.33 4.83
N GLY A 52 0.63 -6.35 4.02
CA GLY A 52 0.69 -4.95 4.41
C GLY A 52 -0.65 -4.44 4.94
N LYS A 53 -1.74 -4.69 4.20
CA LYS A 53 -3.09 -4.28 4.58
C LYS A 53 -3.61 -5.02 5.84
N GLN A 54 -3.43 -6.34 5.91
CA GLN A 54 -3.96 -7.16 7.01
C GLN A 54 -3.30 -6.81 8.34
N ASN A 55 -1.98 -6.60 8.35
CA ASN A 55 -1.27 -6.23 9.58
C ASN A 55 -1.70 -4.85 10.12
N ILE A 56 -2.15 -3.93 9.26
CA ILE A 56 -2.75 -2.66 9.72
C ILE A 56 -4.10 -2.91 10.41
N ILE A 57 -4.94 -3.78 9.85
CA ILE A 57 -6.24 -4.16 10.45
C ILE A 57 -6.02 -4.80 11.82
N GLU A 58 -5.14 -5.80 11.89
CA GLU A 58 -4.82 -6.51 13.13
C GLU A 58 -4.17 -5.58 14.17
N GLY A 59 -3.24 -4.73 13.74
CA GLY A 59 -2.59 -3.74 14.61
C GLY A 59 -3.59 -2.77 15.22
N CYS A 60 -4.52 -2.26 14.41
CA CYS A 60 -5.59 -1.38 14.88
C CYS A 60 -6.51 -2.09 15.88
N ALA A 61 -6.87 -3.35 15.64
CA ALA A 61 -7.68 -4.14 16.58
C ALA A 61 -6.95 -4.41 17.91
N ALA A 62 -5.63 -4.61 17.87
CA ALA A 62 -4.80 -4.85 19.05
C ALA A 62 -4.49 -3.59 19.85
N SER A 63 -4.61 -2.39 19.28
CA SER A 63 -4.27 -1.11 19.93
C SER A 63 -4.94 -0.90 21.30
N ALA A 64 -6.19 -1.36 21.45
CA ALA A 64 -6.95 -1.21 22.69
C ALA A 64 -6.48 -2.12 23.83
N THR A 65 -5.71 -3.18 23.52
CA THR A 65 -5.30 -4.24 24.46
C THR A 65 -3.79 -4.40 24.59
N SER A 66 -2.99 -4.06 23.57
CA SER A 66 -1.53 -4.20 23.58
C SER A 66 -0.83 -3.30 22.55
N SER A 67 -0.24 -2.21 23.01
CA SER A 67 0.62 -1.33 22.20
C SER A 67 1.82 -2.08 21.62
N LYS A 68 2.39 -3.03 22.36
CA LYS A 68 3.49 -3.87 21.86
C LYS A 68 3.08 -4.70 20.64
N THR A 69 1.86 -5.24 20.65
CA THR A 69 1.31 -6.02 19.54
C THR A 69 1.00 -5.12 18.35
N GLU A 70 0.41 -3.95 18.59
CA GLU A 70 0.17 -2.93 17.56
C GLU A 70 1.49 -2.54 16.86
N LEU A 71 2.51 -2.12 17.61
CA LEU A 71 3.81 -1.74 17.06
C LEU A 71 4.45 -2.87 16.26
N ARG A 72 4.37 -4.13 16.73
CA ARG A 72 4.89 -5.28 16.00
C ARG A 72 4.20 -5.44 14.65
N LEU A 73 2.87 -5.43 14.62
CA LEU A 73 2.10 -5.64 13.40
C LEU A 73 2.30 -4.48 12.41
N LEU A 74 2.35 -3.24 12.88
CA LEU A 74 2.64 -2.09 12.01
C LEU A 74 4.05 -2.17 11.39
N ASN A 75 5.04 -2.70 12.11
CA ASN A 75 6.37 -2.96 11.55
C ASN A 75 6.37 -4.09 10.50
N VAL A 76 5.58 -5.16 10.71
CA VAL A 76 5.38 -6.21 9.69
C VAL A 76 4.71 -5.62 8.44
N ALA A 77 3.70 -4.77 8.62
CA ALA A 77 3.06 -4.08 7.50
C ALA A 77 4.08 -3.25 6.69
N LYS A 78 4.93 -2.48 7.37
CA LYS A 78 5.99 -1.68 6.75
C LYS A 78 6.97 -2.56 5.94
N ALA A 79 7.40 -3.69 6.51
CA ALA A 79 8.29 -4.63 5.83
C ALA A 79 7.67 -5.22 4.56
N SER A 80 6.42 -5.70 4.63
CA SER A 80 5.74 -6.24 3.45
C SER A 80 5.53 -5.21 2.34
N LEU A 81 5.24 -3.95 2.67
CA LEU A 81 5.14 -2.89 1.65
C LEU A 81 6.49 -2.51 1.05
N LYS A 82 7.59 -2.66 1.81
CA LYS A 82 8.94 -2.43 1.30
C LYS A 82 9.36 -3.51 0.31
N GLU A 83 9.02 -4.77 0.57
CA GLU A 83 9.18 -5.86 -0.41
C GLU A 83 8.41 -5.58 -1.70
N LEU A 84 7.13 -5.21 -1.59
CA LEU A 84 6.31 -4.86 -2.76
C LEU A 84 6.85 -3.65 -3.54
N LEU A 85 7.44 -2.67 -2.86
CA LEU A 85 8.09 -1.53 -3.50
C LEU A 85 9.27 -2.00 -4.37
N GLU A 86 10.10 -2.90 -3.83
CA GLU A 86 11.23 -3.47 -4.56
C GLU A 86 10.77 -4.28 -5.76
N ASP A 87 9.69 -5.07 -5.64
CA ASP A 87 9.12 -5.83 -6.77
C ASP A 87 8.69 -4.91 -7.95
N TYR A 88 8.09 -3.75 -7.66
CA TYR A 88 7.74 -2.78 -8.69
C TYR A 88 8.95 -2.07 -9.31
N GLU A 89 9.97 -1.76 -8.50
CA GLU A 89 11.22 -1.19 -8.98
C GLU A 89 11.98 -2.17 -9.88
N ASP A 90 12.02 -3.45 -9.50
CA ASP A 90 12.61 -4.53 -10.29
C ASP A 90 11.81 -4.80 -11.57
N TYR A 91 10.48 -4.71 -11.55
CA TYR A 91 9.67 -4.77 -12.77
C TYR A 91 10.10 -3.71 -13.79
N LEU A 92 10.24 -2.46 -13.35
CA LEU A 92 10.68 -1.37 -14.23
C LEU A 92 12.11 -1.61 -14.74
N LYS A 93 13.02 -1.97 -13.85
CA LYS A 93 14.44 -2.16 -14.14
C LYS A 93 14.69 -3.30 -15.11
N THR A 94 14.12 -4.48 -14.85
CA THR A 94 14.33 -5.70 -15.66
C THR A 94 13.72 -5.59 -17.07
N ARG A 95 12.74 -4.71 -17.26
CA ARG A 95 12.09 -4.45 -18.55
C ARG A 95 12.56 -3.17 -19.23
N GLY A 96 13.54 -2.46 -18.65
CA GLY A 96 14.12 -1.25 -19.24
C GLY A 96 13.19 -0.03 -19.24
N HIS A 97 12.18 -0.01 -18.36
CA HIS A 97 11.26 1.12 -18.23
C HIS A 97 11.84 2.21 -17.32
N ARG A 98 11.52 3.47 -17.62
CA ARG A 98 11.94 4.62 -16.80
C ARG A 98 11.15 4.65 -15.48
N GLN A 99 11.86 4.65 -14.36
CA GLN A 99 11.29 5.05 -13.07
C GLN A 99 11.20 6.58 -12.97
N TRP A 100 10.02 7.10 -12.66
CA TRP A 100 9.76 8.52 -12.50
C TRP A 100 10.56 9.07 -11.32
N GLN A 101 11.30 10.14 -11.59
CA GLN A 101 12.16 10.79 -10.60
C GLN A 101 11.42 11.94 -9.92
N GLN A 102 11.81 12.23 -8.68
CA GLN A 102 11.30 13.40 -7.97
C GLN A 102 11.51 14.68 -8.80
N GLY A 103 10.50 15.55 -8.85
CA GLY A 103 10.51 16.75 -9.68
C GLY A 103 10.07 16.55 -11.14
N SER A 104 9.94 15.31 -11.64
CA SER A 104 9.30 15.10 -12.95
C SER A 104 7.79 15.44 -12.90
N PRO A 105 7.20 15.96 -14.00
CA PRO A 105 5.79 16.33 -14.02
C PRO A 105 4.84 15.19 -13.60
N GLU A 106 5.12 13.97 -14.06
CA GLU A 106 4.33 12.77 -13.79
C GLU A 106 4.44 12.36 -12.32
N PHE A 107 5.66 12.39 -11.77
CA PHE A 107 5.90 12.12 -10.35
C PHE A 107 5.14 13.10 -9.47
N GLU A 108 5.29 14.41 -9.71
CA GLU A 108 4.66 15.42 -8.87
C GLU A 108 3.12 15.43 -9.01
N ALA A 109 2.61 15.16 -10.21
CA ALA A 109 1.18 14.99 -10.42
C ALA A 109 0.63 13.79 -9.63
N MET A 110 1.27 12.63 -9.75
CA MET A 110 0.85 11.41 -9.05
C MET A 110 1.03 11.52 -7.53
N ARG A 111 2.11 12.15 -7.07
CA ARG A 111 2.35 12.45 -5.65
C ARG A 111 1.24 13.33 -5.06
N ARG A 112 0.87 14.43 -5.73
CA ARG A 112 -0.24 15.30 -5.29
C ARG A 112 -1.57 14.56 -5.28
N LEU A 113 -1.82 13.74 -6.30
CA LEU A 113 -3.04 12.93 -6.40
C LEU A 113 -3.15 11.92 -5.26
N GLY A 114 -2.06 11.18 -4.99
CA GLY A 114 -2.01 10.23 -3.90
C GLY A 114 -2.09 10.88 -2.51
N ALA A 115 -1.63 12.12 -2.36
CA ALA A 115 -1.75 12.85 -1.09
C ALA A 115 -3.19 13.31 -0.80
N THR A 116 -4.01 13.50 -1.83
CA THR A 116 -5.36 14.08 -1.72
C THR A 116 -6.48 13.06 -1.87
N ARG A 117 -6.19 11.84 -2.35
CA ARG A 117 -7.19 10.78 -2.59
C ARG A 117 -6.76 9.43 -2.03
N ASN A 118 -7.74 8.72 -1.46
CA ASN A 118 -7.64 7.31 -1.04
C ASN A 118 -8.80 6.45 -1.56
N ASP A 119 -9.50 6.92 -2.59
CA ASP A 119 -10.61 6.18 -3.20
C ASP A 119 -10.08 5.17 -4.23
N ALA A 120 -10.24 3.88 -3.94
CA ALA A 120 -9.84 2.81 -4.83
C ALA A 120 -10.58 2.87 -6.17
N THR A 121 -11.88 3.18 -6.20
CA THR A 121 -12.65 3.25 -7.45
C THR A 121 -12.04 4.27 -8.41
N TYR A 122 -11.66 5.44 -7.90
CA TYR A 122 -10.97 6.45 -8.71
C TYR A 122 -9.62 5.96 -9.25
N PHE A 123 -8.78 5.34 -8.41
CA PHE A 123 -7.49 4.83 -8.85
C PHE A 123 -7.62 3.70 -9.87
N MET A 124 -8.57 2.79 -9.68
CA MET A 124 -8.83 1.71 -10.62
C MET A 124 -9.32 2.23 -11.97
N GLY A 125 -10.14 3.29 -11.99
CA GLY A 125 -10.54 3.97 -13.22
C GLY A 125 -9.34 4.56 -13.99
N LEU A 126 -8.33 5.07 -13.29
CA LEU A 126 -7.08 5.51 -13.94
C LEU A 126 -6.29 4.29 -14.44
N VAL A 127 -5.99 3.35 -13.56
CA VAL A 127 -5.11 2.19 -13.80
C VAL A 127 -5.61 1.34 -14.97
N ALA A 128 -6.93 1.15 -15.13
CA ALA A 128 -7.50 0.38 -16.23
C ALA A 128 -7.15 0.90 -17.64
N SER A 129 -6.70 2.15 -17.77
CA SER A 129 -6.36 2.79 -19.05
C SER A 129 -4.86 3.04 -19.26
N ARG A 130 -4.01 2.65 -18.31
CA ARG A 130 -2.58 2.98 -18.33
C ARG A 130 -1.74 1.77 -18.72
N PRO A 131 -0.59 2.01 -19.40
CA PRO A 131 0.36 0.94 -19.66
C PRO A 131 1.05 0.51 -18.35
N PRO A 132 1.59 -0.72 -18.29
CA PRO A 132 2.07 -1.31 -17.04
C PRO A 132 3.18 -0.52 -16.36
N GLU A 133 4.11 0.07 -17.11
CA GLU A 133 5.18 0.90 -16.55
C GLU A 133 4.66 2.17 -15.89
N THR A 134 3.54 2.72 -16.38
CA THR A 134 2.87 3.85 -15.73
C THR A 134 2.23 3.39 -14.42
N ILE A 135 1.56 2.23 -14.42
CA ILE A 135 0.93 1.67 -13.22
C ILE A 135 1.97 1.35 -12.14
N ALA A 136 3.10 0.76 -12.52
CA ALA A 136 4.20 0.46 -11.60
C ALA A 136 4.75 1.74 -10.95
N ASN A 137 4.99 2.79 -11.75
CA ASN A 137 5.41 4.09 -11.21
C ASN A 137 4.36 4.72 -10.27
N MET A 138 3.07 4.61 -10.60
CA MET A 138 1.99 5.06 -9.71
C MET A 138 2.00 4.30 -8.38
N ALA A 139 2.17 2.97 -8.42
CA ALA A 139 2.23 2.11 -7.25
C ALA A 139 3.42 2.46 -6.35
N ILE A 140 4.62 2.66 -6.92
CA ILE A 140 5.83 3.10 -6.21
C ILE A 140 5.57 4.39 -5.41
N ILE A 141 4.93 5.38 -6.02
CA ILE A 141 4.63 6.65 -5.33
C ILE A 141 3.63 6.44 -4.19
N LEU A 142 2.57 5.65 -4.42
CA LEU A 142 1.58 5.33 -3.40
C LEU A 142 2.19 4.53 -2.23
N LEU A 143 3.10 3.60 -2.51
CA LEU A 143 3.84 2.82 -1.51
C LEU A 143 4.69 3.71 -0.61
N ASN A 144 5.43 4.66 -1.19
CA ASN A 144 6.19 5.64 -0.42
C ASN A 144 5.29 6.52 0.47
N GLN A 145 4.08 6.84 0.01
CA GLN A 145 3.10 7.56 0.83
C GLN A 145 2.53 6.68 1.95
N ALA A 146 2.25 5.40 1.68
CA ALA A 146 1.83 4.44 2.70
C ALA A 146 2.92 4.27 3.78
N ASP A 147 4.18 4.18 3.38
CA ASP A 147 5.33 4.11 4.29
C ASP A 147 5.39 5.31 5.23
N TYR A 148 5.22 6.52 4.69
CA TYR A 148 5.15 7.74 5.48
C TYR A 148 3.97 7.74 6.46
N LEU A 149 2.78 7.29 6.04
CA LEU A 149 1.60 7.19 6.89
C LEU A 149 1.82 6.18 8.02
N LEU A 150 2.43 5.03 7.74
CA LEU A 150 2.79 4.01 8.73
C LEU A 150 3.83 4.54 9.73
N PHE A 151 4.85 5.26 9.26
CA PHE A 151 5.81 5.90 10.14
C PHE A 151 5.14 6.90 11.11
N ARG A 152 4.20 7.71 10.61
CA ARG A 152 3.43 8.64 11.44
C ARG A 152 2.52 7.92 12.43
N GLN A 153 1.98 6.75 12.07
CA GLN A 153 1.16 5.92 12.94
C GLN A 153 2.00 5.26 14.04
N LEU A 154 3.14 4.66 13.69
CA LEU A 154 4.10 4.07 14.65
C LEU A 154 4.51 5.11 15.71
N LYS A 155 4.91 6.31 15.29
CA LYS A 155 5.26 7.41 16.22
C LYS A 155 4.15 7.85 17.17
N LYS A 156 2.88 7.53 16.87
CA LYS A 156 1.74 7.82 17.75
C LYS A 156 1.40 6.65 18.67
N ALA A 157 1.85 5.45 18.34
CA ALA A 157 1.64 4.23 19.12
C ALA A 157 2.78 3.96 20.11
N GLU A 158 3.93 4.63 19.93
CA GLU A 158 5.01 4.80 20.92
C GLU A 158 4.61 5.75 22.05
#